data_AF-A0A1G1SV07-F1
#
_entry.id   AF-A0A1G1SV07-F1
#
_cell.length_a   1.000
_cell.length_b   1.000
_cell.length_c   1.000
_cell.angle_alpha   90.00
_cell.angle_beta   90.00
_cell.angle_gamma   90.00
#
_symmetry.space_group_name_H-M   'P 1'
#
loop_
_entity.id
_entity.type
_entity.pdbx_description
1 polymer ?
#
loop_
_entity_poly.entity_id
_entity_poly.type
_entity_poly.pdbx_seq_one_letter_code
_entity_poly.pdbx_strand_id
1 'polypeptide(L)'
;MDNSQSQSGTAQLDATLTALQGGLANAAGAAGPNIASWIQTLKGNSQLSGISSELQKLHDALSSGASDTSALASSLSTLGEHTSKAAASATPDAQAKLQQLGQALSSAGSQLKG
;
A
#
# COMPACT_ATOMS: atom_id res chain seq x y z
N MET A 1 19.69 -23.19 8.12
CA MET A 1 19.15 -22.84 6.78
C MET A 1 17.65 -22.91 6.97
N ASP A 2 16.89 -21.82 6.95
CA ASP A 2 16.66 -21.02 5.75
C ASP A 2 16.20 -19.59 6.08
N ASN A 3 16.73 -18.63 5.35
CA ASN A 3 16.58 -17.18 5.49
C ASN A 3 15.41 -16.67 4.62
N SER A 4 14.25 -17.34 4.66
CA SER A 4 13.18 -17.18 3.65
C SER A 4 12.26 -15.98 3.85
N GLN A 5 12.31 -15.27 4.99
CA GLN A 5 11.34 -14.20 5.29
C GLN A 5 11.62 -12.90 4.53
N SER A 6 12.84 -12.70 4.02
CA SER A 6 13.23 -11.47 3.32
C SER A 6 12.86 -11.46 1.83
N GLN A 7 12.79 -12.62 1.17
CA GLN A 7 12.44 -12.75 -0.25
C GLN A 7 10.93 -12.72 -0.51
N SER A 8 10.12 -13.21 0.44
CA SER A 8 8.66 -13.12 0.34
C SER A 8 8.17 -11.68 0.43
N GLY A 9 8.86 -10.83 1.20
CA GLY A 9 8.50 -9.42 1.35
C GLY A 9 8.57 -8.64 0.05
N THR A 10 9.62 -8.84 -0.76
CA THR A 10 9.78 -8.20 -2.08
C THR A 10 8.87 -8.80 -3.15
N ALA A 11 8.70 -10.12 -3.18
CA ALA A 11 7.80 -10.77 -4.15
C ALA A 11 6.32 -10.40 -3.90
N GLN A 12 5.90 -10.31 -2.63
CA GLN A 12 4.59 -9.76 -2.28
C GLN A 12 4.49 -8.28 -2.66
N LEU A 13 5.58 -7.52 -2.54
CA LEU A 13 5.64 -6.12 -2.97
C LEU A 13 5.35 -5.98 -4.46
N ASP A 14 6.06 -6.71 -5.32
CA ASP A 14 5.82 -6.71 -6.77
C ASP A 14 4.41 -7.20 -7.12
N ALA A 15 3.89 -8.20 -6.41
CA ALA A 15 2.51 -8.65 -6.57
C ALA A 15 1.49 -7.57 -6.16
N THR A 16 1.76 -6.82 -5.09
CA THR A 16 0.94 -5.70 -4.63
C THR A 16 0.93 -4.58 -5.68
N LEU A 17 2.13 -4.23 -6.17
CA LEU A 17 2.33 -3.20 -7.18
C LEU A 17 1.63 -3.57 -8.48
N THR A 18 1.79 -4.82 -8.93
CA THR A 18 1.12 -5.35 -10.13
C THR A 18 -0.40 -5.36 -9.96
N ALA A 19 -0.90 -5.76 -8.79
CA ALA A 19 -2.33 -5.77 -8.50
C ALA A 19 -2.91 -4.36 -8.44
N LEU A 20 -2.18 -3.39 -7.88
CA LEU A 20 -2.56 -1.97 -7.87
C LEU A 20 -2.49 -1.35 -9.28
N GLN A 21 -1.48 -1.68 -10.08
CA GLN A 21 -1.34 -1.23 -11.48
C GLN A 21 -2.44 -1.77 -12.38
N GLY A 22 -2.88 -3.01 -12.14
CA GLY A 22 -4.01 -3.65 -12.82
C GLY A 22 -5.39 -3.13 -12.37
N GLY A 23 -5.44 -2.12 -11.51
CA GLY A 23 -6.66 -1.51 -11.00
C GLY A 23 -7.18 -2.17 -9.73
N LEU A 24 -7.87 -1.38 -8.90
CA LEU A 24 -8.27 -1.77 -7.55
C LEU A 24 -9.24 -2.97 -7.50
N ALA A 25 -10.01 -3.24 -8.56
CA ALA A 25 -10.86 -4.42 -8.65
C ALA A 25 -10.05 -5.73 -8.71
N ASN A 26 -8.90 -5.71 -9.39
CA ASN A 26 -7.93 -6.82 -9.36
C ASN A 26 -7.14 -6.83 -8.03
N ALA A 27 -6.93 -5.65 -7.46
CA ALA A 27 -6.34 -5.48 -6.13
C ALA A 27 -7.27 -5.97 -4.99
N ALA A 28 -8.58 -5.91 -5.07
CA ALA A 28 -9.43 -6.32 -3.94
C ALA A 28 -9.25 -7.82 -3.60
N GLY A 29 -9.07 -8.67 -4.62
CA GLY A 29 -8.79 -10.10 -4.44
C GLY A 29 -7.33 -10.44 -4.09
N ALA A 30 -6.37 -9.77 -4.73
CA ALA A 30 -4.93 -10.08 -4.59
C ALA A 30 -4.16 -9.12 -3.67
N ALA A 31 -4.64 -7.90 -3.47
CA ALA A 31 -4.01 -6.87 -2.67
C ALA A 31 -4.37 -6.94 -1.18
N GLY A 32 -5.42 -7.65 -0.75
CA GLY A 32 -5.73 -7.83 0.68
C GLY A 32 -4.54 -8.38 1.50
N PRO A 33 -4.01 -9.58 1.18
CA PRO A 33 -2.85 -10.17 1.86
C PRO A 33 -1.59 -9.30 1.78
N ASN A 34 -1.48 -8.59 0.67
CA ASN A 34 -0.36 -7.72 0.32
C ASN A 34 -0.37 -6.43 1.17
N ILE A 35 -1.50 -5.73 1.24
CA ILE A 35 -1.73 -4.57 2.12
C ILE A 35 -1.54 -4.98 3.59
N ALA A 36 -2.01 -6.16 3.99
CA ALA A 36 -1.79 -6.69 5.34
C ALA A 36 -0.28 -6.86 5.66
N SER A 37 0.50 -7.39 4.72
CA SER A 37 1.95 -7.53 4.87
C SER A 37 2.67 -6.17 4.98
N TRP A 38 2.16 -5.16 4.26
CA TRP A 38 2.62 -3.78 4.37
C TRP A 38 2.33 -3.16 5.73
N ILE A 39 1.12 -3.30 6.24
CA ILE A 39 0.75 -2.84 7.58
C ILE A 39 1.71 -3.46 8.62
N GLN A 40 2.03 -4.73 8.48
CA GLN A 40 2.96 -5.42 9.37
C GLN A 40 4.40 -4.89 9.27
N THR A 41 4.86 -4.57 8.06
CA THR A 41 6.19 -3.95 7.83
C THR A 41 6.27 -2.55 8.45
N LEU A 42 5.18 -1.77 8.34
CA LEU A 42 5.15 -0.38 8.80
C LEU A 42 4.90 -0.25 10.31
N LYS A 43 4.26 -1.22 10.94
CA LYS A 43 4.00 -1.24 12.40
C LYS A 43 5.28 -1.15 13.25
N GLY A 44 6.43 -1.55 12.72
CA GLY A 44 7.71 -1.43 13.40
C GLY A 44 8.28 0.00 13.48
N ASN A 45 7.64 0.98 12.84
CA ASN A 45 8.16 2.33 12.72
C ASN A 45 7.12 3.36 13.17
N SER A 46 7.32 3.96 14.35
CA SER A 46 6.35 4.87 14.97
C SER A 46 6.03 6.10 14.11
N GLN A 47 6.99 6.57 13.32
CA GLN A 47 6.81 7.66 12.37
C GLN A 47 5.88 7.30 11.20
N LEU A 48 5.73 6.00 10.91
CA LEU A 48 4.90 5.47 9.82
C LEU A 48 3.57 4.91 10.33
N SER A 49 3.29 5.01 11.63
CA SER A 49 2.07 4.48 12.24
C SER A 49 0.81 5.06 11.59
N GLY A 50 0.81 6.36 11.26
CA GLY A 50 -0.30 7.00 10.54
C GLY A 50 -0.58 6.37 9.17
N ILE A 51 0.47 6.01 8.41
CA ILE A 51 0.33 5.34 7.11
C ILE A 51 -0.21 3.92 7.31
N SER A 52 0.29 3.21 8.32
CA SER A 52 -0.19 1.85 8.61
C SER A 52 -1.68 1.82 8.98
N SER A 53 -2.17 2.79 9.77
CA SER A 53 -3.59 2.89 10.11
C SER A 53 -4.46 3.17 8.90
N GLU A 54 -4.01 4.05 8.00
CA GLU A 54 -4.78 4.35 6.80
C GLU A 54 -4.78 3.20 5.78
N LEU A 55 -3.67 2.46 5.66
CA LEU A 55 -3.64 1.23 4.86
C LEU A 55 -4.60 0.18 5.42
N GLN A 56 -4.74 0.11 6.74
CA GLN A 56 -5.67 -0.80 7.39
C GLN A 56 -7.13 -0.41 7.07
N LYS A 57 -7.45 0.89 7.12
CA LYS A 57 -8.77 1.39 6.67
C LYS A 57 -9.05 1.07 5.21
N LEU A 58 -8.06 1.24 4.33
CA LEU A 58 -8.17 0.89 2.93
C LEU A 58 -8.46 -0.61 2.76
N HIS A 59 -7.71 -1.47 3.45
CA HIS A 59 -7.92 -2.92 3.43
C HIS A 59 -9.36 -3.26 3.84
N ASP A 60 -9.86 -2.67 4.93
CA ASP A 60 -11.22 -2.90 5.41
C ASP A 60 -12.28 -2.37 4.43
N ALA A 61 -12.04 -1.20 3.81
CA ALA A 61 -12.92 -0.64 2.78
C ALA A 61 -13.01 -1.54 1.54
N LEU A 62 -11.88 -2.11 1.10
CA LEU A 62 -11.83 -3.06 -0.01
C LEU A 62 -12.55 -4.37 0.34
N SER A 63 -12.31 -4.88 1.53
CA SER A 63 -12.91 -6.12 2.03
C SER A 63 -14.43 -6.00 2.22
N SER A 64 -14.90 -4.83 2.63
CA SER A 64 -16.34 -4.53 2.78
C SER A 64 -17.04 -4.21 1.45
N GLY A 65 -16.32 -4.18 0.33
CA GLY A 65 -16.88 -3.87 -0.98
C GLY A 65 -17.29 -2.41 -1.12
N ALA A 66 -16.39 -1.48 -0.76
CA ALA A 66 -16.64 -0.04 -0.80
C ALA A 66 -17.32 0.40 -2.11
N SER A 67 -18.57 0.86 -1.99
CA SER A 67 -19.37 1.37 -3.10
C SER A 67 -18.95 2.77 -3.55
N ASP A 68 -18.24 3.51 -2.69
CA ASP A 68 -17.91 4.92 -2.90
C ASP A 68 -16.49 5.10 -3.45
N THR A 69 -16.34 4.77 -4.74
CA THR A 69 -15.05 4.72 -5.43
C THR A 69 -14.35 6.08 -5.51
N SER A 70 -15.09 7.20 -5.49
CA SER A 70 -14.52 8.57 -5.49
C SER A 70 -13.88 8.95 -4.15
N ALA A 71 -14.52 8.60 -3.03
CA ALA A 71 -13.95 8.79 -1.71
C ALA A 71 -12.70 7.92 -1.53
N LEU A 72 -12.76 6.69 -2.05
CA LEU A 72 -11.64 5.74 -2.06
C LEU A 72 -10.47 6.25 -2.91
N ALA A 73 -10.74 6.77 -4.10
CA ALA A 73 -9.77 7.38 -5.01
C ALA A 73 -8.99 8.52 -4.35
N SER A 74 -9.71 9.42 -3.67
CA SER A 74 -9.15 10.57 -2.97
C SER A 74 -8.30 10.13 -1.77
N SER A 75 -8.77 9.13 -1.04
CA SER A 75 -8.05 8.53 0.10
C SER A 75 -6.74 7.89 -0.37
N LEU A 76 -6.79 7.09 -1.43
CA LEU A 76 -5.63 6.44 -2.06
C LEU A 76 -4.60 7.45 -2.56
N SER A 77 -5.05 8.51 -3.24
CA SER A 77 -4.17 9.57 -3.73
C SER A 77 -3.44 10.27 -2.59
N THR A 78 -4.18 10.64 -1.54
CA THR A 78 -3.65 11.27 -0.32
C THR A 78 -2.66 10.34 0.39
N LEU A 79 -3.01 9.06 0.51
CA LEU A 79 -2.15 8.05 1.11
C LEU A 79 -0.84 7.90 0.36
N GLY A 80 -0.91 7.85 -0.97
CA GLY A 80 0.26 7.74 -1.82
C GLY A 80 1.21 8.90 -1.59
N GLU A 81 0.69 10.11 -1.56
CA GLU A 81 1.47 11.32 -1.34
C GLU A 81 2.11 11.37 0.05
N HIS A 82 1.35 11.03 1.10
CA HIS A 82 1.85 10.95 2.46
C HIS A 82 2.93 9.87 2.62
N THR A 83 2.74 8.72 1.96
CA THR A 83 3.70 7.59 2.00
C THR A 83 5.00 7.97 1.29
N SER A 84 4.93 8.60 0.12
CA SER A 84 6.11 9.11 -0.59
C SER A 84 6.84 10.20 0.20
N LYS A 85 6.11 11.07 0.92
CA LYS A 85 6.71 12.07 1.81
C LYS A 85 7.41 11.41 3.00
N ALA A 86 6.78 10.43 3.63
CA ALA A 86 7.38 9.71 4.76
C ALA A 86 8.59 8.88 4.33
N ALA A 87 8.61 8.40 3.08
CA ALA A 87 9.77 7.72 2.51
C ALA A 87 11.04 8.58 2.57
N ALA A 88 10.93 9.90 2.39
CA ALA A 88 12.07 10.82 2.42
C ALA A 88 12.76 10.90 3.79
N SER A 89 12.05 10.54 4.87
CA SER A 89 12.55 10.55 6.25
C SER A 89 12.84 9.14 6.78
N ALA A 90 12.64 8.11 5.96
CA ALA A 90 12.85 6.72 6.36
C ALA A 90 14.30 6.27 6.15
N THR A 91 14.69 5.14 6.74
CA THR A 91 15.99 4.51 6.45
C THR A 91 16.09 4.16 4.96
N PRO A 92 17.29 4.05 4.36
CA PRO A 92 17.44 3.78 2.93
C PRO A 92 16.67 2.55 2.45
N ASP A 93 16.62 1.49 3.27
CA ASP A 93 15.91 0.24 2.98
C ASP A 93 14.38 0.42 2.95
N ALA A 94 13.86 1.24 3.87
CA ALA A 94 12.43 1.57 3.95
C ALA A 94 12.03 2.65 2.93
N GLN A 95 12.93 3.58 2.61
CA GLN A 95 12.68 4.67 1.67
C GLN A 95 12.30 4.14 0.28
N ALA A 96 13.08 3.21 -0.28
CA ALA A 96 12.78 2.65 -1.60
C ALA A 96 11.39 1.99 -1.63
N LYS A 97 11.09 1.19 -0.60
CA LYS A 97 9.80 0.51 -0.45
C LYS A 97 8.65 1.53 -0.34
N LEU A 98 8.77 2.49 0.58
CA LEU A 98 7.75 3.52 0.78
C LEU A 98 7.52 4.39 -0.46
N GLN A 99 8.56 4.70 -1.23
CA GLN A 99 8.40 5.40 -2.51
C GLN A 99 7.56 4.58 -3.50
N GLN A 100 7.90 3.30 -3.69
CA GLN A 100 7.15 2.41 -4.58
C GLN A 100 5.68 2.28 -4.15
N LEU A 101 5.43 2.13 -2.85
CA LEU A 101 4.08 2.08 -2.30
C LEU A 101 3.34 3.40 -2.53
N GLY A 102 3.98 4.53 -2.24
CA GLY A 102 3.39 5.85 -2.42
C GLY A 102 2.94 6.09 -3.86
N GLN A 103 3.80 5.73 -4.81
CA GLN A 103 3.49 5.80 -6.25
C GLN A 103 2.34 4.88 -6.65
N ALA A 104 2.29 3.66 -6.13
CA ALA A 104 1.22 2.70 -6.46
C ALA A 104 -0.13 3.12 -5.89
N LEU A 105 -0.16 3.62 -4.65
CA LEU A 105 -1.37 4.17 -4.03
C LEU A 105 -1.89 5.39 -4.80
N SER A 106 -0.98 6.30 -5.17
CA SER A 106 -1.34 7.49 -5.94
C SER A 106 -1.85 7.16 -7.34
N SER A 107 -1.24 6.16 -7.99
CA SER A 107 -1.68 5.63 -9.29
C SER A 107 -3.05 4.96 -9.19
N ALA A 108 -3.26 4.10 -8.19
CA ALA A 108 -4.54 3.44 -7.97
C ALA A 108 -5.67 4.44 -7.69
N GLY A 109 -5.38 5.47 -6.87
CA GLY A 109 -6.32 6.56 -6.63
C GLY A 109 -6.67 7.33 -7.90
N SER A 110 -5.68 7.61 -8.75
CA SER A 110 -5.90 8.26 -10.05
C SER A 110 -6.74 7.41 -11.00
N GLN A 111 -6.49 6.10 -11.05
CA GLN A 111 -7.23 5.15 -11.88
C GLN A 111 -8.70 5.00 -11.45
N LEU A 112 -9.01 5.08 -10.15
CA LEU A 112 -10.39 5.02 -9.65
C LEU A 112 -11.20 6.28 -9.93
N LYS A 113 -10.52 7.42 -10.11
CA LYS A 113 -11.15 8.69 -10.45
C LYS A 113 -11.45 8.81 -11.95
N GLY A 114 -10.78 8.00 -12.78
CA GLY A 114 -10.83 8.02 -14.24
C GLY A 114 -11.88 7.11 -14.84
#